data_AF-G7YYN0-F1
#
_entry.id   AF-G7YYN0-F1
#
_cell.length_a   1.000
_cell.length_b   1.000
_cell.length_c   1.000
_cell.angle_alpha   90.00
_cell.angle_beta   90.00
_cell.angle_gamma   90.00
#
_symmetry.space_group_name_H-M   'P 1'
#
loop_
_entity.id
_entity.type
_entity.pdbx_description
1 polymer ?
#
loop_
_entity_poly.entity_id
_entity_poly.type
_entity_poly.pdbx_seq_one_letter_code
_entity_poly.pdbx_strand_id
1 'polypeptide(L)'
;RHLNNRGAQQKLAEALSMLKGSTVELTIVEDDNPAVRTPLEWRQAIYEEKLAQARESIIADNNIQTLRRFFDAELDEESGLGNLMKQAQQMQEKMQKMQEEIAQLEVTGESGAGLVKVTINGAHNCRRVEIDPSLLEDDKEMLEDLVAAAFNDAARRIEETQKEKMASVSSGMQLPPGFKM
;
A
#
# COMPACT_ATOMS: atom_id res chain seq x y z
N ARG A 1 -4.90 -9.43 -3.60
CA ARG A 1 -4.12 -9.60 -4.86
C ARG A 1 -2.65 -10.02 -4.67
N HIS A 2 -2.08 -10.04 -3.46
CA HIS A 2 -0.62 -10.25 -3.25
C HIS A 2 -0.08 -11.67 -3.53
N LEU A 3 -0.95 -12.68 -3.63
CA LEU A 3 -0.55 -14.08 -3.82
C LEU A 3 -0.78 -14.62 -5.24
N ASN A 4 -1.48 -13.87 -6.11
CA ASN A 4 -1.73 -14.27 -7.49
C ASN A 4 -0.66 -13.68 -8.43
N ASN A 5 0.57 -14.19 -8.31
CA ASN A 5 1.67 -13.80 -9.19
C ASN A 5 2.33 -15.04 -9.80
N ARG A 6 2.98 -14.85 -10.95
CA ARG A 6 3.55 -15.93 -11.77
C ARG A 6 4.56 -16.79 -10.98
N GLY A 7 5.35 -16.17 -10.11
CA GLY A 7 6.33 -16.88 -9.28
C GLY A 7 5.68 -17.77 -8.21
N ALA A 8 4.63 -17.28 -7.55
CA ALA A 8 3.85 -18.05 -6.59
C ALA A 8 3.09 -19.21 -7.27
N GLN A 9 2.52 -18.97 -8.45
CA GLN A 9 1.85 -19.99 -9.27
C GLN A 9 2.81 -21.11 -9.67
N GLN A 10 4.01 -20.78 -10.14
CA GLN A 10 4.98 -21.77 -10.59
C GLN A 10 5.49 -22.63 -9.42
N LYS A 11 5.83 -22.02 -8.28
CA LYS A 11 6.23 -22.77 -7.07
C LYS A 11 5.14 -23.73 -6.58
N LEU A 12 3.89 -23.29 -6.63
CA LEU A 12 2.76 -24.12 -6.22
C LEU A 12 2.52 -25.28 -7.21
N ALA A 13 2.61 -25.02 -8.52
CA ALA A 13 2.47 -26.04 -9.56
C ALA A 13 3.58 -27.10 -9.48
N GLU A 14 4.83 -26.69 -9.24
CA GLU A 14 5.96 -27.61 -9.05
C GLU A 14 5.77 -28.48 -7.80
N ALA A 15 5.40 -27.88 -6.66
CA ALA A 15 5.14 -28.62 -5.42
C ALA A 15 4.01 -29.66 -5.57
N LEU A 16 2.91 -29.27 -6.23
CA LEU A 16 1.79 -30.18 -6.48
C LEU A 16 2.14 -31.28 -7.49
N SER A 17 2.91 -30.96 -8.53
CA SER A 17 3.38 -31.95 -9.51
C SER A 17 4.29 -32.99 -8.86
N MET A 18 5.18 -32.55 -7.95
CA MET A 18 6.06 -33.43 -7.19
C MET A 18 5.28 -34.34 -6.24
N LEU A 19 4.24 -33.82 -5.58
CA LEU A 19 3.38 -34.61 -4.70
C LEU A 19 2.57 -35.66 -5.47
N LYS A 20 2.07 -35.33 -6.66
CA LYS A 20 1.21 -36.22 -7.46
C LYS A 20 2.00 -37.18 -8.36
N GLY A 21 3.29 -36.93 -8.59
CA GLY A 21 4.12 -37.72 -9.50
C GLY A 21 3.79 -37.52 -10.99
N SER A 22 3.10 -36.43 -11.34
CA SER A 22 2.68 -36.11 -12.71
C SER A 22 2.60 -34.60 -12.88
N THR A 23 2.83 -34.09 -14.09
CA THR A 23 2.70 -32.65 -14.37
C THR A 23 1.27 -32.17 -14.09
N VAL A 24 1.15 -31.15 -13.24
CA VAL A 24 -0.10 -30.48 -12.91
C VAL A 24 -0.08 -29.08 -13.50
N GLU A 25 -1.04 -28.78 -14.38
CA GLU A 25 -1.31 -27.41 -14.80
C GLU A 25 -2.24 -26.73 -13.81
N LEU A 26 -1.90 -25.50 -13.45
CA LEU A 26 -2.58 -24.74 -12.40
C LEU A 26 -3.27 -23.53 -13.03
N THR A 27 -4.60 -23.56 -13.05
CA THR A 27 -5.42 -22.42 -13.49
C THR A 27 -6.00 -21.74 -12.27
N ILE A 28 -5.56 -20.52 -11.97
CA ILE A 28 -6.17 -19.69 -10.93
C ILE A 28 -7.23 -18.83 -11.60
N VAL A 29 -8.49 -19.09 -11.24
CA VAL A 29 -9.59 -18.20 -11.58
C VAL A 29 -9.74 -17.22 -10.41
N GLU A 30 -9.48 -15.93 -10.63
CA GLU A 30 -9.91 -14.91 -9.67
C GLU A 30 -11.43 -14.87 -9.71
N ASP A 31 -12.07 -15.32 -8.62
CA ASP A 31 -13.51 -15.20 -8.45
C ASP A 31 -13.83 -13.74 -8.11
N ASP A 32 -13.84 -12.89 -9.14
CA ASP A 32 -14.36 -11.51 -9.09
C ASP A 32 -15.90 -11.52 -9.11
N ASN A 33 -16.55 -12.52 -8.50
CA ASN A 33 -18.00 -12.54 -8.40
C ASN A 33 -18.44 -11.50 -7.36
N PRO A 34 -19.04 -10.37 -7.79
CA PRO A 34 -19.47 -9.31 -6.88
C PRO A 34 -20.61 -9.76 -5.94
N ALA A 35 -21.19 -10.95 -6.18
CA ALA A 35 -22.20 -11.54 -5.31
C ALA A 35 -21.61 -12.18 -4.03
N VAL A 36 -20.29 -12.41 -3.96
CA VAL A 36 -19.65 -13.08 -2.81
C VAL A 36 -18.64 -12.16 -2.16
N ARG A 37 -18.91 -11.77 -0.91
CA ARG A 37 -18.00 -10.94 -0.11
C ARG A 37 -16.78 -11.74 0.36
N THR A 38 -15.61 -11.13 0.28
CA THR A 38 -14.37 -11.60 0.89
C THR A 38 -14.46 -11.55 2.43
N PRO A 39 -13.59 -12.26 3.17
CA PRO A 39 -13.58 -12.21 4.64
C PRO A 39 -13.39 -10.81 5.25
N LEU A 40 -12.68 -9.90 4.55
CA LEU A 40 -12.52 -8.51 4.98
C LEU A 40 -13.82 -7.72 4.76
N GLU A 41 -14.46 -7.89 3.60
CA GLU A 41 -15.76 -7.28 3.31
C GLU A 41 -16.87 -7.81 4.22
N TRP A 42 -16.81 -9.09 4.60
CA TRP A 42 -17.71 -9.66 5.62
C TRP A 42 -17.49 -9.05 7.00
N ARG A 43 -16.23 -8.90 7.42
CA ARG A 43 -15.90 -8.24 8.69
C ARG A 43 -16.45 -6.81 8.72
N GLN A 44 -16.30 -6.09 7.62
CA GLN A 44 -16.79 -4.72 7.48
C GLN A 44 -18.32 -4.66 7.50
N ALA A 45 -18.99 -5.51 6.74
CA ALA A 45 -20.44 -5.58 6.71
C ALA A 45 -21.05 -5.91 8.07
N ILE A 46 -20.47 -6.87 8.80
CA ILE A 46 -20.91 -7.25 10.15
C ILE A 46 -20.70 -6.08 11.12
N TYR A 47 -19.59 -5.35 10.99
CA TYR A 47 -19.33 -4.18 11.82
C TYR A 47 -20.34 -3.05 11.57
N GLU A 48 -20.64 -2.76 10.29
CA GLU A 48 -21.66 -1.77 9.90
C GLU A 48 -23.05 -2.15 10.41
N GLU A 49 -23.43 -3.42 10.29
CA GLU A 49 -24.69 -3.94 10.83
C GLU A 49 -24.77 -3.79 12.36
N LYS A 50 -23.70 -4.17 13.07
CA LYS A 50 -23.62 -4.03 14.53
C LYS A 50 -23.67 -2.57 14.97
N LEU A 51 -23.07 -1.67 14.20
CA LEU A 51 -23.10 -0.24 14.46
C LEU A 51 -24.50 0.35 14.24
N ALA A 52 -25.20 -0.06 13.18
CA ALA A 52 -26.58 0.33 12.93
C ALA A 52 -27.50 -0.16 14.07
N GLN A 53 -27.35 -1.41 14.50
CA GLN A 53 -28.08 -1.97 15.65
C GLN A 53 -27.80 -1.19 16.94
N ALA A 54 -26.55 -0.82 17.20
CA ALA A 54 -26.17 -0.03 18.37
C ALA A 54 -26.80 1.37 18.34
N ARG A 55 -26.84 2.02 17.17
CA ARG A 55 -27.50 3.33 16.98
C ARG A 55 -29.00 3.26 17.25
N GLU A 56 -29.69 2.28 16.66
CA GLU A 56 -31.11 2.06 16.91
C GLU A 56 -31.38 1.82 18.40
N SER A 57 -30.52 1.05 19.06
CA SER A 57 -30.64 0.78 20.50
C SER A 57 -30.50 2.03 21.35
N ILE A 58 -29.55 2.93 21.02
CA ILE A 58 -29.35 4.20 21.74
C ILE A 58 -30.52 5.15 21.50
N ILE A 59 -31.05 5.21 20.27
CA ILE A 59 -32.20 6.05 19.93
C ILE A 59 -33.47 5.54 20.61
N ALA A 60 -33.65 4.21 20.69
CA ALA A 60 -34.80 3.56 21.31
C ALA A 60 -34.73 3.52 22.86
N ASP A 61 -33.60 3.90 23.46
CA ASP A 61 -33.43 3.86 24.92
C ASP A 61 -34.30 4.94 25.61
N ASN A 62 -35.18 4.49 26.51
CA ASN A 62 -36.12 5.37 27.22
C ASN A 62 -35.44 6.41 28.12
N ASN A 63 -34.30 6.07 28.72
CA ASN A 63 -33.57 7.01 29.58
C ASN A 63 -32.89 8.08 28.74
N ILE A 64 -32.29 7.70 27.60
CA ILE A 64 -31.74 8.63 26.62
C ILE A 64 -32.83 9.56 26.08
N GLN A 65 -34.00 9.02 25.70
CA GLN A 65 -35.13 9.84 25.23
C GLN A 65 -35.64 10.81 26.31
N THR A 66 -35.67 10.37 27.57
CA THR A 66 -36.07 11.22 28.70
C THR A 66 -35.08 12.36 28.92
N LEU A 67 -33.77 12.06 28.91
CA LEU A 67 -32.72 13.07 29.01
C LEU A 67 -32.74 14.08 27.86
N ARG A 68 -32.98 13.63 26.62
CA ARG A 68 -33.14 14.53 25.45
C ARG A 68 -34.30 15.51 25.64
N ARG A 69 -35.45 15.05 26.17
CA ARG A 69 -36.60 15.92 26.46
C ARG A 69 -36.36 16.89 27.61
N PHE A 70 -35.64 16.46 28.65
CA PHE A 70 -35.36 17.31 29.82
C PHE A 70 -34.35 18.43 29.54
N PHE A 71 -33.39 18.20 28.64
CA PHE A 71 -32.30 19.14 28.35
C PHE A 71 -32.40 19.83 26.98
N ASP A 72 -33.50 19.61 26.24
CA ASP A 72 -33.67 20.08 24.86
C ASP A 72 -32.44 19.75 23.98
N ALA A 73 -31.88 18.56 24.19
CA ALA A 73 -30.62 18.13 23.61
C ALA A 73 -30.88 17.28 22.37
N GLU A 74 -30.39 17.73 21.22
CA GLU A 74 -30.29 16.91 20.01
C GLU A 74 -29.07 16.00 20.11
N LEU A 75 -29.26 14.71 19.83
CA LEU A 75 -28.14 13.83 19.54
C LEU A 75 -27.59 14.29 18.20
N ASP A 76 -26.43 14.92 18.22
CA ASP A 76 -25.72 15.27 17.00
C ASP A 76 -25.22 13.98 16.33
N GLU A 77 -25.96 13.52 15.32
CA GLU A 77 -25.69 12.30 14.58
C GLU A 77 -24.37 12.37 13.78
N GLU A 78 -23.80 13.57 13.56
CA GLU A 78 -22.63 13.78 12.71
C GLU A 78 -21.30 13.90 13.45
N SER A 79 -21.27 14.32 14.72
CA SER A 79 -20.03 14.83 15.32
C SER A 79 -19.15 13.80 16.07
N GLY A 80 -19.61 12.55 16.24
CA GLY A 80 -18.85 11.58 17.05
C GLY A 80 -18.08 10.51 16.29
N LEU A 81 -18.74 9.81 15.36
CA LEU A 81 -18.23 8.52 14.83
C LEU A 81 -18.44 8.34 13.33
N GLY A 82 -19.52 8.89 12.76
CA GLY A 82 -19.81 8.77 11.31
C GLY A 82 -18.82 9.54 10.43
N ASN A 83 -18.55 10.81 10.78
CA ASN A 83 -17.59 11.64 10.04
C ASN A 83 -16.13 11.19 10.26
N LEU A 84 -15.77 10.76 11.48
CA LEU A 84 -14.44 10.20 11.74
C LEU A 84 -14.19 8.91 10.93
N MET A 85 -15.21 8.05 10.75
CA MET A 85 -15.06 6.81 9.97
C MET A 85 -14.97 7.06 8.47
N LYS A 86 -15.76 7.99 7.92
CA LYS A 86 -15.60 8.42 6.52
C LYS A 86 -14.22 9.02 6.26
N GLN A 87 -13.71 9.82 7.19
CA GLN A 87 -12.36 10.38 7.10
C GLN A 87 -11.27 9.29 7.25
N ALA A 88 -11.46 8.31 8.14
CA ALA A 88 -10.54 7.18 8.31
C ALA A 88 -10.49 6.27 7.08
N GLN A 89 -11.65 6.00 6.44
CA GLN A 89 -11.72 5.21 5.22
C GLN A 89 -11.07 5.94 4.04
N GLN A 90 -11.36 7.24 3.87
CA GLN A 90 -10.68 8.07 2.88
C GLN A 90 -9.18 8.15 3.13
N MET A 91 -8.75 8.15 4.39
CA MET A 91 -7.35 8.09 4.76
C MET A 91 -6.72 6.76 4.38
N GLN A 92 -7.37 5.64 4.67
CA GLN A 92 -6.88 4.31 4.30
C GLN A 92 -6.72 4.16 2.79
N GLU A 93 -7.71 4.57 1.99
CA GLU A 93 -7.64 4.55 0.53
C GLU A 93 -6.55 5.46 -0.02
N LYS A 94 -6.42 6.68 0.52
CA LYS A 94 -5.35 7.62 0.13
C LYS A 94 -3.97 7.07 0.48
N MET A 95 -3.81 6.44 1.64
CA MET A 95 -2.55 5.80 2.04
C MET A 95 -2.20 4.64 1.12
N GLN A 96 -3.17 3.82 0.73
CA GLN A 96 -2.96 2.71 -0.19
C GLN A 96 -2.56 3.18 -1.59
N LYS A 97 -3.30 4.15 -2.16
CA LYS A 97 -2.94 4.76 -3.45
C LYS A 97 -1.56 5.42 -3.40
N MET A 98 -1.23 6.09 -2.31
CA MET A 98 0.08 6.71 -2.13
C MET A 98 1.21 5.65 -2.09
N GLN A 99 1.02 4.53 -1.38
CA GLN A 99 2.00 3.45 -1.38
C GLN A 99 2.21 2.88 -2.79
N GLU A 100 1.13 2.74 -3.56
CA GLU A 100 1.19 2.32 -4.97
C GLU A 100 1.92 3.35 -5.85
N GLU A 101 1.64 4.64 -5.68
CA GLU A 101 2.34 5.72 -6.38
C GLU A 101 3.83 5.72 -6.05
N ILE A 102 4.19 5.67 -4.76
CA ILE A 102 5.59 5.62 -4.30
C ILE A 102 6.31 4.43 -4.91
N ALA A 103 5.69 3.25 -4.94
CA ALA A 103 6.28 2.06 -5.53
C ALA A 103 6.57 2.19 -7.05
N GLN A 104 5.84 3.06 -7.75
CA GLN A 104 6.02 3.31 -9.19
C GLN A 104 6.97 4.46 -9.50
N LEU A 105 7.28 5.34 -8.53
CA LEU A 105 8.25 6.40 -8.73
C LEU A 105 9.62 5.81 -9.08
N GLU A 106 10.29 6.42 -10.05
CA GLU A 106 11.62 6.02 -10.49
C GLU A 106 12.61 7.15 -10.23
N VAL A 107 13.82 6.76 -9.83
CA VAL A 107 14.96 7.66 -9.73
C VAL A 107 16.15 7.04 -10.44
N THR A 108 17.00 7.89 -10.99
CA THR A 108 18.26 7.47 -11.60
C THR A 108 19.42 7.96 -10.75
N GLY A 109 20.21 7.02 -10.23
CA GLY A 109 21.51 7.29 -9.64
C GLY A 109 22.61 7.21 -10.69
N GLU A 110 23.68 7.96 -10.47
CA GLU A 110 24.77 8.07 -11.43
C GLU A 110 26.14 7.95 -10.74
N SER A 111 27.14 7.45 -11.46
CA SER A 111 28.55 7.47 -11.05
C SER A 111 29.46 7.71 -12.25
N GLY A 112 30.75 7.98 -11.99
CA GLY A 112 31.73 8.23 -13.05
C GLY A 112 31.32 9.38 -13.97
N ALA A 113 30.77 10.46 -13.42
CA ALA A 113 30.21 11.60 -14.18
C ALA A 113 29.09 11.21 -15.18
N GLY A 114 28.32 10.17 -14.88
CA GLY A 114 27.19 9.71 -15.70
C GLY A 114 27.55 8.59 -16.67
N LEU A 115 28.78 8.07 -16.62
CA LEU A 115 29.19 6.89 -17.40
C LEU A 115 28.47 5.62 -16.94
N VAL A 116 28.06 5.54 -15.67
CA VAL A 116 27.14 4.50 -15.21
C VAL A 116 25.89 5.16 -14.64
N LYS A 117 24.72 4.67 -15.09
CA LYS A 117 23.41 5.10 -14.60
C LYS A 117 22.59 3.89 -14.19
N VAL A 118 21.97 3.98 -13.02
CA VAL A 118 21.09 2.93 -12.49
C VAL A 118 19.74 3.55 -12.16
N THR A 119 18.70 3.08 -12.84
CA THR A 119 17.32 3.47 -12.54
C THR A 119 16.68 2.41 -11.64
N ILE A 120 16.18 2.84 -10.48
CA ILE A 120 15.43 2.00 -9.54
C ILE A 120 14.06 2.62 -9.27
N ASN A 121 13.08 1.79 -8.90
CA ASN A 121 11.78 2.28 -8.45
C ASN A 121 11.66 2.36 -6.92
N GLY A 122 10.57 2.95 -6.41
CA GLY A 122 10.30 3.07 -4.97
C GLY A 122 10.04 1.76 -4.22
N ALA A 123 9.99 0.63 -4.94
CA ALA A 123 10.02 -0.71 -4.34
C ALA A 123 11.44 -1.34 -4.37
N HIS A 124 12.47 -0.53 -4.63
CA HIS A 124 13.87 -0.93 -4.76
C HIS A 124 14.15 -1.97 -5.85
N ASN A 125 13.27 -2.08 -6.86
CA ASN A 125 13.56 -2.91 -8.03
C ASN A 125 14.40 -2.11 -9.02
N CYS A 126 15.53 -2.69 -9.44
CA CYS A 126 16.31 -2.16 -10.55
C CYS A 126 15.55 -2.32 -11.86
N ARG A 127 15.35 -1.21 -12.57
CA ARG A 127 14.59 -1.14 -13.83
C ARG A 127 15.51 -1.06 -15.03
N ARG A 128 16.62 -0.34 -14.90
CA ARG A 128 17.58 -0.12 -15.99
C ARG A 128 18.97 0.08 -15.43
N VAL A 129 19.96 -0.46 -16.14
CA VAL A 129 21.38 -0.18 -15.96
C VAL A 129 21.92 0.26 -17.31
N GLU A 130 22.57 1.42 -17.34
CA GLU A 130 23.24 1.97 -18.51
C GLU A 130 24.72 2.14 -18.18
N ILE A 131 25.58 1.59 -19.03
CA ILE A 131 27.03 1.62 -18.89
C ILE A 131 27.58 2.16 -20.20
N ASP A 132 28.37 3.21 -20.12
CA ASP A 132 29.04 3.77 -21.28
C ASP A 132 30.02 2.75 -21.89
N PRO A 133 30.05 2.57 -23.21
CA PRO A 133 30.93 1.60 -23.86
C PRO A 133 32.41 1.77 -23.53
N SER A 134 32.86 3.00 -23.23
CA SER A 134 34.26 3.25 -22.85
C SER A 134 34.69 2.47 -21.61
N LEU A 135 33.78 2.25 -20.67
CA LEU A 135 34.05 1.49 -19.44
C LEU A 135 34.20 -0.02 -19.67
N LEU A 136 33.88 -0.53 -20.86
CA LEU A 136 34.07 -1.95 -21.20
C LEU A 136 35.52 -2.25 -21.60
N GLU A 137 36.29 -1.23 -21.95
CA GLU A 137 37.73 -1.33 -22.25
C GLU A 137 38.60 -1.17 -20.99
N ASP A 138 38.02 -0.69 -19.89
CA ASP A 138 38.68 -0.47 -18.60
C ASP A 138 38.78 -1.73 -17.74
N ASP A 139 39.52 -1.62 -16.63
CA ASP A 139 39.66 -2.70 -15.65
C ASP A 139 38.32 -3.06 -15.01
N LYS A 140 38.03 -4.36 -14.96
CA LYS A 140 36.81 -4.94 -14.40
C LYS A 140 36.48 -4.39 -13.00
N GLU A 141 37.49 -4.24 -12.13
CA GLU A 141 37.32 -3.75 -10.75
C GLU A 141 36.74 -2.33 -10.73
N MET A 142 37.19 -1.46 -11.66
CA MET A 142 36.68 -0.10 -11.76
C MET A 142 35.21 -0.07 -12.18
N LEU A 143 34.82 -0.90 -13.15
CA LEU A 143 33.43 -1.02 -13.59
C LEU A 143 32.53 -1.51 -12.44
N GLU A 144 32.97 -2.51 -11.68
CA GLU A 144 32.24 -3.03 -10.53
C GLU A 144 32.03 -1.95 -9.45
N ASP A 145 33.06 -1.16 -9.14
CA ASP A 145 32.99 -0.04 -8.20
C ASP A 145 32.04 1.06 -8.68
N LEU A 146 32.09 1.42 -9.96
CA LEU A 146 31.20 2.43 -10.53
C LEU A 146 29.74 1.98 -10.51
N VAL A 147 29.45 0.72 -10.82
CA VAL A 147 28.10 0.16 -10.73
C VAL A 147 27.58 0.20 -9.30
N ALA A 148 28.40 -0.22 -8.32
CA ALA A 148 28.03 -0.15 -6.92
C ALA A 148 27.75 1.29 -6.46
N ALA A 149 28.60 2.25 -6.88
CA ALA A 149 28.42 3.66 -6.57
C ALA A 149 27.12 4.23 -7.16
N ALA A 150 26.81 3.93 -8.43
CA ALA A 150 25.59 4.41 -9.07
C ALA A 150 24.32 3.82 -8.42
N PHE A 151 24.37 2.53 -8.03
CA PHE A 151 23.26 1.89 -7.32
C PHE A 151 23.03 2.53 -5.94
N ASN A 152 24.10 2.80 -5.19
CA ASN A 152 24.03 3.47 -3.89
C ASN A 152 23.50 4.91 -4.00
N ASP A 153 23.90 5.64 -5.05
CA ASP A 153 23.35 6.97 -5.36
C ASP A 153 21.84 6.89 -5.65
N ALA A 154 21.40 5.89 -6.43
CA ALA A 154 19.99 5.66 -6.71
C ALA A 154 19.20 5.34 -5.44
N ALA A 155 19.76 4.50 -4.56
CA ALA A 155 19.17 4.14 -3.27
C ALA A 155 19.01 5.36 -2.35
N ARG A 156 20.02 6.24 -2.28
CA ARG A 156 19.91 7.49 -1.50
C ARG A 156 18.81 8.41 -2.05
N ARG A 157 18.76 8.59 -3.38
CA ARG A 157 17.76 9.44 -4.05
C ARG A 157 16.33 8.93 -3.85
N ILE A 158 16.12 7.60 -3.87
CA ILE A 158 14.77 7.07 -3.68
C ILE A 158 14.29 7.26 -2.24
N GLU A 159 15.18 7.14 -1.25
CA GLU A 159 14.85 7.46 0.15
C GLU A 159 14.50 8.94 0.35
N GLU A 160 15.24 9.86 -0.28
CA GLU A 160 14.94 11.29 -0.28
C GLU A 160 13.57 11.56 -0.91
N THR A 161 13.32 10.99 -2.09
CA THR A 161 12.04 11.13 -2.81
C THR A 161 10.87 10.58 -1.99
N GLN A 162 11.05 9.43 -1.32
CA GLN A 162 10.05 8.84 -0.43
C GLN A 162 9.75 9.76 0.77
N LYS A 163 10.78 10.31 1.41
CA LYS A 163 10.63 11.27 2.53
C LYS A 163 9.90 12.53 2.09
N GLU A 164 10.26 13.11 0.94
CA GLU A 164 9.61 14.30 0.40
C GLU A 164 8.13 14.05 0.08
N LYS A 165 7.82 12.92 -0.58
CA LYS A 165 6.44 12.56 -0.92
C LYS A 165 5.61 12.32 0.34
N MET A 166 6.17 11.64 1.34
CA MET A 166 5.50 11.40 2.63
C MET A 166 5.28 12.71 3.40
N ALA A 167 6.25 13.63 3.39
CA ALA A 167 6.14 14.94 4.02
C ALA A 167 5.09 15.83 3.33
N SER A 168 5.04 15.83 2.00
CA SER A 168 4.04 16.55 1.22
C SER A 168 2.62 16.09 1.59
N VAL A 169 2.40 14.79 1.69
CA VAL A 169 1.09 14.24 2.07
C VAL A 169 0.76 14.56 3.53
N SER A 170 1.71 14.42 4.45
CA SER A 170 1.50 14.79 5.86
C SER A 170 1.21 16.28 6.05
N SER A 171 1.74 17.15 5.18
CA SER A 171 1.46 18.59 5.24
C SER A 171 0.10 18.97 4.66
N GLY A 172 -0.41 18.21 3.69
CA GLY A 172 -1.74 18.37 3.12
C GLY A 172 -2.86 17.70 3.92
N MET A 173 -2.50 16.83 4.86
CA MET A 173 -3.43 16.08 5.71
C MET A 173 -3.33 16.63 7.13
N GLN A 174 -4.29 17.48 7.53
CA GLN A 174 -4.50 17.83 8.94
C GLN A 174 -4.89 16.56 9.69
N LEU A 175 -3.88 15.78 10.09
CA LEU A 175 -4.06 14.58 10.88
C LEU A 175 -4.68 14.99 12.22
N PRO A 176 -5.79 14.36 12.63
CA PRO A 176 -6.40 14.63 13.93
C PRO A 176 -5.38 14.42 15.06
N PRO A 177 -5.40 15.27 16.10
CA PRO A 177 -4.47 15.15 17.22
C PRO A 177 -4.61 13.76 17.86
N GLY A 178 -3.54 12.97 17.85
CA GLY A 178 -3.49 11.62 18.42
C GLY A 178 -3.04 10.51 17.47
N PHE A 179 -3.03 10.74 16.15
CA PHE A 179 -2.40 9.84 15.19
C PHE A 179 -0.89 10.10 15.12
N LYS A 180 -0.09 9.19 15.68
CA LYS A 180 1.36 9.12 15.42
C LYS A 180 1.62 7.94 14.49
N MET A 181 2.45 8.16 13.47
CA MET A 181 3.04 7.09 12.67
C MET A 181 3.90 6.17 13.53
#